data_AF-A0A336K927-F1
#
_entry.id   AF-A0A336K927-F1
#
_cell.length_a   1.000
_cell.length_b   1.000
_cell.length_c   1.000
_cell.angle_alpha   90.00
_cell.angle_beta   90.00
_cell.angle_gamma   90.00
#
_symmetry.space_group_name_H-M   'P 1'
#
loop_
_entity.id
_entity.type
_entity.pdbx_description
1 polymer ?
#
loop_
_entity_poly.entity_id
_entity_poly.type
_entity_poly.pdbx_seq_one_letter_code
_entity_poly.pdbx_strand_id
1 'polypeptide(L)'
;MGDSTATTICDISDDVKEELKKFRFSKSNNAALILKVDREKKLIVVDELIEDVSLEDLQEQLPSHQPRYIIYSYKMIHDDARVSLPMVFIYFTPRDSQVDLQVMYAGMKVALQKEADLTRVYEIRDLDDLTEDWLKEKLKQKILDTEVKMGSVNIEYEGKVDGKNVFDFKALDKDVQELINAAVEARKRAYIPYSGFAVGSALRSKTGEIFTGCNIENAAFAPSICAERTALAKAVSEGHREFTACVVIANQEKYYTAPCGVCRQTLIEFVDKDIPVYLAKPVPVNVLITSLFTLLPAAFIPKNFTPTPTNQDKNLNFK
;
A
#
# COMPACT_ATOMS: atom_id res chain seq x y z
N MET A 1 12.22 -3.16 31.40
CA MET A 1 11.92 -1.72 31.28
C MET A 1 13.18 -1.02 30.87
N GLY A 2 13.23 -0.55 29.63
CA GLY A 2 14.36 0.13 29.02
C GLY A 2 13.83 0.77 27.75
N ASP A 3 12.99 1.78 27.95
CA ASP A 3 12.47 2.61 26.87
C ASP A 3 13.65 3.45 26.36
N SER A 4 14.06 3.23 25.11
CA SER A 4 15.13 3.99 24.49
C SER A 4 14.56 5.37 24.12
N THR A 5 14.55 6.28 25.09
CA THR A 5 14.22 7.68 24.87
C THR A 5 15.21 8.27 23.89
N ALA A 6 14.78 8.53 22.65
CA ALA A 6 15.52 9.35 21.71
C ALA A 6 15.73 10.73 22.35
N THR A 7 16.98 11.10 22.62
CA THR A 7 17.35 12.40 23.16
C THR A 7 16.86 13.48 22.19
N THR A 8 15.76 14.17 22.53
CA THR A 8 15.17 15.18 21.66
C THR A 8 16.03 16.45 21.71
N ILE A 9 16.61 16.84 20.58
CA ILE A 9 17.60 17.94 20.49
C ILE A 9 16.92 19.32 20.36
N CYS A 10 15.69 19.35 19.81
CA CYS A 10 14.84 20.53 19.62
C CYS A 10 13.36 20.12 19.76
N ASP A 11 12.44 21.06 20.01
CA ASP A 11 10.99 20.80 19.99
C ASP A 11 10.32 21.38 18.73
N ILE A 12 9.06 21.01 18.46
CA ILE A 12 8.26 21.58 17.38
C ILE A 12 7.40 22.71 17.97
N SER A 13 7.57 23.94 17.48
CA SER A 13 6.78 25.09 17.95
C SER A 13 5.28 24.92 17.65
N ASP A 14 4.43 25.52 18.49
CA ASP A 14 2.98 25.45 18.28
C ASP A 14 2.54 26.14 16.99
N ASP A 15 3.20 27.23 16.60
CA ASP A 15 2.99 27.90 15.32
C ASP A 15 3.17 26.93 14.13
N VAL A 16 4.20 26.07 14.18
CA VAL A 16 4.40 25.04 13.16
C VAL A 16 3.24 24.05 13.15
N LYS A 17 2.75 23.60 14.31
CA LYS A 17 1.60 22.68 14.37
C LYS A 17 0.32 23.30 13.82
N GLU A 18 0.12 24.59 14.06
CA GLU A 18 -1.01 25.35 13.50
C GLU A 18 -0.90 25.49 11.99
N GLU A 19 0.27 25.88 11.47
CA GLU A 19 0.49 26.01 10.03
C GLU A 19 0.42 24.66 9.30
N LEU A 20 0.92 23.57 9.89
CA LEU A 20 0.75 22.22 9.35
C LEU A 20 -0.72 21.86 9.16
N LYS A 21 -1.56 22.20 10.15
CA LYS A 21 -3.02 21.98 10.05
C LYS A 21 -3.63 22.85 8.96
N LYS A 22 -3.31 24.15 8.92
CA LYS A 22 -3.84 25.07 7.90
C LYS A 22 -3.44 24.62 6.49
N PHE A 23 -2.16 24.30 6.30
CA PHE A 23 -1.60 23.86 5.04
C PHE A 23 -2.29 22.59 4.51
N ARG A 24 -2.56 21.61 5.39
CA ARG A 24 -3.29 20.37 5.05
C ARG A 24 -4.68 20.60 4.50
N PHE A 25 -5.38 21.65 4.95
CA PHE A 25 -6.73 21.97 4.50
C PHE A 25 -6.77 23.06 3.42
N SER A 26 -5.61 23.60 3.03
CA SER A 26 -5.52 24.56 1.94
C SER A 26 -5.93 23.92 0.61
N LYS A 27 -6.61 24.70 -0.23
CA LYS A 27 -7.05 24.31 -1.59
C LYS A 27 -6.24 25.00 -2.69
N SER A 28 -5.07 25.53 -2.36
CA SER A 28 -4.17 26.22 -3.29
C SER A 28 -3.66 25.28 -4.41
N ASN A 29 -3.04 25.83 -5.47
CA ASN A 29 -2.23 25.02 -6.37
C ASN A 29 -0.97 24.51 -5.65
N ASN A 30 0.14 24.40 -6.38
CA ASN A 30 1.43 24.10 -5.78
C ASN A 30 1.74 25.10 -4.66
N ALA A 31 2.13 24.60 -3.50
CA ALA A 31 2.49 25.43 -2.36
C ALA A 31 3.58 24.74 -1.55
N ALA A 32 4.41 25.52 -0.88
CA ALA A 32 5.50 25.03 -0.05
C ALA A 32 5.42 25.66 1.34
N LEU A 33 5.33 24.83 2.38
CA LEU A 33 5.61 25.23 3.75
C LEU A 33 7.04 24.83 4.10
N ILE A 34 7.92 25.82 4.21
CA ILE A 34 9.34 25.65 4.53
C ILE A 34 9.52 25.82 6.02
N LEU A 35 10.16 24.82 6.65
CA LEU A 35 10.44 24.79 8.08
C LEU A 35 11.94 24.71 8.31
N LYS A 36 12.40 25.39 9.36
CA LYS A 36 13.80 25.40 9.76
C LYS A 36 13.96 25.12 11.26
N VAL A 37 15.15 24.65 11.63
CA VAL A 37 15.60 24.62 13.02
C VAL A 37 16.15 25.98 13.41
N ASP A 38 15.52 26.63 14.38
CA ASP A 38 16.05 27.79 15.08
C ASP A 38 16.99 27.30 16.20
N ARG A 39 18.29 27.52 16.02
CA ARG A 39 19.33 27.04 16.96
C ARG A 39 19.27 27.75 18.32
N GLU A 40 18.88 29.02 18.33
CA GLU A 40 18.85 29.81 19.56
C GLU A 40 17.66 29.40 20.41
N LYS A 41 16.50 29.23 19.77
CA LYS A 41 15.26 28.82 20.45
C LYS A 41 15.17 27.32 20.68
N LYS A 42 16.00 26.51 20.00
CA LYS A 42 15.91 25.04 19.96
C LYS A 42 14.52 24.56 19.53
N LEU A 43 13.95 25.24 18.55
CA LEU A 43 12.62 24.96 18.02
C LEU A 43 12.67 24.77 16.52
N ILE A 44 11.82 23.89 16.00
CA ILE A 44 11.41 23.95 14.60
C ILE A 44 10.39 25.07 14.47
N VAL A 45 10.67 26.00 13.57
CA VAL A 45 9.85 27.18 13.27
C VAL A 45 9.52 27.22 11.79
N VAL A 46 8.45 27.94 11.45
CA VAL A 46 8.14 28.27 10.06
C VAL A 46 9.22 29.21 9.54
N ASP A 47 9.85 28.85 8.43
CA ASP A 47 10.75 29.74 7.70
C ASP A 47 9.93 30.60 6.75
N GLU A 48 9.12 29.95 5.91
CA GLU A 48 8.31 30.61 4.89
C GLU A 48 7.13 29.73 4.46
N LEU A 49 6.05 30.38 4.02
CA LEU A 49 4.93 29.75 3.33
C LEU A 49 4.79 30.42 1.98
N ILE A 50 4.90 29.64 0.91
CA ILE A 50 4.86 30.13 -0.47
C ILE A 50 3.68 29.46 -1.17
N GLU A 51 2.75 30.26 -1.70
CA GLU A 51 1.63 29.80 -2.52
C GLU A 51 1.95 29.95 -4.01
N ASP A 52 1.35 29.09 -4.85
CA ASP A 52 1.48 29.09 -6.31
C ASP A 52 2.93 29.01 -6.83
N VAL A 53 3.78 28.21 -6.18
CA VAL A 53 5.21 28.08 -6.50
C VAL A 53 5.52 26.80 -7.28
N SER A 54 6.32 26.86 -8.35
CA SER A 54 6.82 25.68 -9.04
C SER A 54 7.99 25.04 -8.27
N LEU A 55 8.42 23.82 -8.64
CA LEU A 55 9.60 23.24 -7.97
C LEU A 55 10.88 23.97 -8.38
N GLU A 56 10.93 24.45 -9.60
CA GLU A 56 12.03 25.25 -10.14
C GLU A 56 12.15 26.58 -9.38
N ASP A 57 11.04 27.31 -9.21
CA ASP A 57 11.03 28.57 -8.43
C ASP A 57 11.31 28.32 -6.94
N LEU A 58 10.91 27.15 -6.42
CA LEU A 58 11.18 26.75 -5.04
C LEU A 58 12.69 26.49 -4.83
N GLN A 59 13.38 25.88 -5.80
CA GLN A 59 14.83 25.68 -5.74
C GLN A 59 15.57 27.01 -5.57
N GLU A 60 15.16 28.05 -6.32
CA GLU A 60 15.79 29.37 -6.27
C GLU A 60 15.62 30.06 -4.90
N GLN A 61 14.56 29.73 -4.17
CA GLN A 61 14.26 30.30 -2.84
C GLN A 61 14.93 29.53 -1.70
N LEU A 62 15.30 28.26 -1.92
CA LEU A 62 15.91 27.42 -0.89
C LEU A 62 17.41 27.76 -0.70
N PRO A 63 17.91 27.81 0.55
CA PRO A 63 19.31 28.11 0.80
C PRO A 63 20.22 26.94 0.42
N SER A 64 21.16 27.13 -0.51
CA SER A 64 22.05 26.06 -1.02
C SER A 64 22.94 25.36 0.02
N HIS A 65 23.20 25.98 1.18
CA HIS A 65 24.16 25.48 2.19
C HIS A 65 23.54 25.15 3.56
N GLN A 66 22.21 25.25 3.70
CA GLN A 66 21.53 24.97 4.97
C GLN A 66 20.39 23.97 4.77
N PRO A 67 20.17 23.03 5.71
CA PRO A 67 19.09 22.06 5.57
C PRO A 67 17.75 22.76 5.73
N ARG A 68 16.71 22.17 5.14
CA ARG A 68 15.31 22.58 5.29
C ARG A 68 14.40 21.35 5.32
N TYR A 69 13.30 21.46 6.06
CA TYR A 69 12.16 20.58 5.82
C TYR A 69 11.17 21.34 4.96
N ILE A 70 10.67 20.69 3.94
CA ILE A 70 9.76 21.29 2.99
C ILE A 70 8.54 20.38 2.95
N ILE A 71 7.37 20.96 3.21
CA ILE A 71 6.11 20.29 2.98
C ILE A 71 5.54 20.90 1.72
N TYR A 72 5.54 20.11 0.66
CA TYR A 72 5.16 20.57 -0.66
C TYR A 72 3.84 19.92 -1.06
N SER A 73 2.84 20.74 -1.34
CA SER A 73 1.61 20.33 -1.99
C SER A 73 1.82 20.47 -3.48
N TYR A 74 1.68 19.39 -4.25
CA TYR A 74 1.92 19.39 -5.69
C TYR A 74 0.64 19.12 -6.46
N LYS A 75 0.22 20.04 -7.32
CA LYS A 75 -0.91 19.90 -8.23
C LYS A 75 -0.54 18.99 -9.39
N MET A 76 -0.85 17.72 -9.23
CA MET A 76 -0.67 16.71 -10.26
C MET A 76 -1.91 16.63 -11.14
N ILE A 77 -1.73 16.89 -12.43
CA ILE A 77 -2.75 16.62 -13.46
C ILE A 77 -2.46 15.23 -14.03
N HIS A 78 -3.46 14.35 -13.95
CA HIS A 78 -3.38 12.98 -14.48
C HIS A 78 -3.77 12.95 -15.95
N ASP A 79 -3.41 11.85 -16.64
CA ASP A 79 -3.69 11.67 -18.08
C ASP A 79 -5.19 11.72 -18.43
N ASP A 80 -6.05 11.43 -17.45
CA ASP A 80 -7.52 11.50 -17.55
C ASP A 80 -8.11 12.86 -17.13
N ALA A 81 -7.26 13.90 -17.06
CA ALA A 81 -7.57 15.26 -16.64
C ALA A 81 -8.05 15.42 -15.18
N ARG A 82 -8.00 14.36 -14.34
CA ARG A 82 -8.19 14.53 -12.90
C ARG A 82 -7.04 15.32 -12.30
N VAL A 83 -7.34 16.05 -11.22
CA VAL A 83 -6.35 16.80 -10.45
C VAL A 83 -6.25 16.20 -9.05
N SER A 84 -5.04 15.94 -8.58
CA SER A 84 -4.77 15.61 -7.18
C SER A 84 -3.73 16.56 -6.60
N LEU A 85 -3.78 16.78 -5.29
CA LEU A 85 -2.82 17.58 -4.54
C LEU A 85 -2.08 16.69 -3.53
N PRO A 86 -1.22 15.75 -3.96
CA PRO A 86 -0.37 15.04 -3.03
C PRO A 86 0.52 16.01 -2.25
N MET A 87 0.48 15.87 -0.92
CA MET A 87 1.44 16.51 -0.03
C MET A 87 2.62 15.57 0.23
N VAL A 88 3.82 16.11 0.14
CA VAL A 88 5.06 15.36 0.35
C VAL A 88 5.93 16.08 1.36
N PHE A 89 6.63 15.31 2.18
CA PHE A 89 7.68 15.78 3.07
C PHE A 89 9.02 15.60 2.37
N ILE A 90 9.74 16.69 2.14
CA ILE A 90 11.07 16.68 1.53
C ILE A 90 12.05 17.18 2.58
N TYR A 91 13.01 16.30 2.92
CA TYR A 91 14.13 16.65 3.77
C TYR A 91 15.32 17.02 2.87
N PHE A 92 15.59 18.31 2.75
CA PHE A 92 16.76 18.80 2.05
C PHE A 92 17.93 18.96 3.02
N THR A 93 19.05 18.31 2.71
CA THR A 93 20.27 18.35 3.54
C THR A 93 21.51 18.48 2.64
N PRO A 94 21.95 19.71 2.31
CA PRO A 94 23.10 19.93 1.45
C PRO A 94 24.39 19.42 2.10
N ARG A 95 25.30 18.90 1.26
CA ARG A 95 26.55 18.26 1.72
C ARG A 95 27.47 19.23 2.46
N ASP A 96 27.46 20.49 2.06
CA ASP A 96 28.35 21.53 2.60
C ASP A 96 27.80 22.21 3.86
N SER A 97 26.73 21.65 4.45
CA SER A 97 26.16 22.22 5.66
C SER A 97 26.98 21.89 6.92
N GLN A 98 26.86 22.76 7.93
CA GLN A 98 27.53 22.55 9.22
C GLN A 98 27.07 21.24 9.85
N VAL A 99 28.02 20.43 10.32
CA VAL A 99 27.76 19.09 10.89
C VAL A 99 26.76 19.14 12.03
N ASP A 100 26.91 20.10 12.96
CA ASP A 100 25.99 20.28 14.09
C ASP A 100 24.56 20.54 13.63
N LEU A 101 24.40 21.34 12.56
CA LEU A 101 23.10 21.66 11.99
C LEU A 101 22.48 20.42 11.33
N GLN A 102 23.25 19.65 10.57
CA GLN A 102 22.79 18.38 10.00
C GLN A 102 22.32 17.40 11.08
N VAL A 103 23.03 17.30 12.21
CA VAL A 103 22.64 16.44 13.34
C VAL A 103 21.32 16.90 13.96
N MET A 104 21.13 18.21 14.17
CA MET A 104 19.87 18.76 14.69
C MET A 104 18.69 18.44 13.76
N TYR A 105 18.85 18.62 12.45
CA TYR A 105 17.79 18.28 11.48
C TYR A 105 17.58 16.76 11.35
N ALA A 106 18.62 15.94 11.39
CA ALA A 106 18.46 14.49 11.31
C ALA A 106 17.66 13.96 12.53
N GLY A 107 17.95 14.47 13.73
CA GLY A 107 17.27 14.07 14.97
C GLY A 107 15.79 14.41 14.99
N MET A 108 15.38 15.50 14.33
CA MET A 108 13.98 15.97 14.34
C MET A 108 13.13 15.48 13.18
N LYS A 109 13.73 14.88 12.14
CA LYS A 109 13.04 14.42 10.93
C LYS A 109 11.83 13.53 11.23
N VAL A 110 12.03 12.49 12.06
CA VAL A 110 10.97 11.50 12.36
C VAL A 110 9.85 12.11 13.20
N ALA A 111 10.19 12.95 14.17
CA ALA A 111 9.21 13.64 15.01
C ALA A 111 8.34 14.60 14.18
N LEU A 112 8.98 15.41 13.33
CA LEU A 112 8.27 16.36 12.47
C LEU A 112 7.46 15.66 11.39
N GLN A 113 7.95 14.58 10.79
CA GLN A 113 7.18 13.74 9.87
C GLN A 113 5.89 13.23 10.53
N LYS A 114 5.99 12.74 11.78
CA LYS A 114 4.85 12.23 12.54
C LYS A 114 3.86 13.34 12.86
N GLU A 115 4.33 14.52 13.23
CA GLU A 115 3.49 15.70 13.48
C GLU A 115 2.77 16.17 12.21
N ALA A 116 3.44 16.14 11.06
CA ALA A 116 2.85 16.47 9.77
C ALA A 116 1.88 15.40 9.24
N ASP A 117 1.89 14.18 9.81
CA ASP A 117 1.09 13.03 9.37
C ASP A 117 1.29 12.72 7.87
N LEU A 118 2.55 12.79 7.41
CA LEU A 118 2.93 12.55 6.02
C LEU A 118 3.59 11.19 5.82
N THR A 119 3.00 10.42 4.91
CA THR A 119 3.51 9.09 4.52
C THR A 119 4.53 9.18 3.39
N ARG A 120 4.46 10.21 2.54
CA ARG A 120 5.38 10.44 1.42
C ARG A 120 6.54 11.31 1.89
N VAL A 121 7.68 10.66 2.12
CA VAL A 121 8.88 11.27 2.67
C VAL A 121 10.04 10.99 1.76
N TYR A 122 10.71 12.06 1.33
CA TYR A 122 11.84 12.03 0.44
C TYR A 122 13.01 12.79 1.07
N GLU A 123 14.22 12.42 0.69
CA GLU A 123 15.44 13.08 1.13
C GLU A 123 16.26 13.41 -0.11
N ILE A 124 16.73 14.66 -0.19
CA ILE A 124 17.58 15.16 -1.27
C ILE A 124 18.79 15.86 -0.67
N ARG A 125 19.91 15.77 -1.37
CA ARG A 125 21.18 16.39 -0.97
C ARG A 125 21.65 17.48 -1.93
N ASP A 126 21.02 17.54 -3.10
CA ASP A 126 21.25 18.52 -4.14
C ASP A 126 19.91 19.17 -4.48
N LEU A 127 19.89 20.48 -4.71
CA LEU A 127 18.67 21.16 -5.14
C LEU A 127 18.37 20.86 -6.60
N ASP A 128 19.38 20.54 -7.40
CA ASP A 128 19.22 20.13 -8.80
C ASP A 128 18.41 18.82 -8.91
N ASP A 129 18.35 18.01 -7.85
CA ASP A 129 17.50 16.81 -7.79
C ASP A 129 16.01 17.15 -7.62
N LEU A 130 15.66 18.35 -7.14
CA LEU A 130 14.30 18.76 -6.79
C LEU A 130 13.48 19.19 -8.02
N THR A 131 13.36 18.31 -9.01
CA THR A 131 12.65 18.62 -10.27
C THR A 131 11.23 18.07 -10.28
N GLU A 132 10.40 18.60 -11.18
CA GLU A 132 9.05 18.08 -11.39
C GLU A 132 9.05 16.62 -11.84
N ASP A 133 9.97 16.23 -12.73
CA ASP A 133 10.10 14.85 -13.19
C ASP A 133 10.55 13.91 -12.07
N TRP A 134 11.52 14.33 -11.24
CA TRP A 134 11.93 13.59 -10.06
C TRP A 134 10.74 13.37 -9.11
N LEU A 135 9.98 14.43 -8.80
CA LEU A 135 8.85 14.32 -7.91
C LEU A 135 7.78 13.39 -8.49
N LYS A 136 7.44 13.54 -9.78
CA LYS A 136 6.52 12.64 -10.48
C LYS A 136 6.99 11.19 -10.41
N GLU A 137 8.28 10.91 -10.61
CA GLU A 137 8.85 9.57 -10.53
C GLU A 137 8.75 9.01 -9.10
N LYS A 138 9.07 9.81 -8.08
CA LYS A 138 8.97 9.43 -6.67
C LYS A 138 7.53 9.20 -6.19
N LEU A 139 6.60 9.97 -6.75
CA LEU A 139 5.17 9.78 -6.54
C LEU A 139 4.66 8.51 -7.22
N LYS A 140 5.28 8.08 -8.34
CA LYS A 140 5.01 6.78 -9.00
C LYS A 140 5.66 5.60 -8.26
N GLN A 141 6.91 5.72 -7.81
CA GLN A 141 7.67 4.63 -7.17
C GLN A 141 7.05 4.16 -5.85
N LYS A 142 6.48 5.06 -5.03
CA LYS A 142 5.85 4.66 -3.73
C LYS A 142 4.44 4.07 -3.88
N ILE A 143 3.87 4.11 -5.08
CA ILE A 143 2.62 3.39 -5.42
C ILE A 143 2.88 1.88 -5.51
N LEU A 144 4.10 1.45 -5.86
CA LEU A 144 4.49 0.03 -5.89
C LEU A 144 4.65 -0.58 -4.50
N ASP A 145 4.97 0.23 -3.48
CA ASP A 145 5.33 -0.27 -2.13
C ASP A 145 4.29 0.00 -1.04
N THR A 146 3.18 0.73 -1.29
CA THR A 146 2.24 1.02 -0.18
C THR A 146 0.75 1.08 -0.51
N GLU A 147 0.25 1.49 -1.67
CA GLU A 147 -1.20 1.40 -1.92
C GLU A 147 -1.58 1.75 -3.37
N VAL A 148 -2.21 0.78 -4.02
CA VAL A 148 -3.12 0.99 -5.15
C VAL A 148 -4.36 1.74 -4.61
N LYS A 149 -4.61 3.01 -5.01
CA LYS A 149 -5.87 3.83 -4.94
C LYS A 149 -5.70 5.13 -5.76
N MET A 150 -6.57 5.56 -6.69
CA MET A 150 -8.05 5.59 -6.65
C MET A 150 -8.75 5.55 -8.03
N GLY A 151 -9.87 4.81 -8.08
CA GLY A 151 -11.13 5.22 -8.72
C GLY A 151 -12.26 4.95 -7.71
N SER A 152 -13.19 5.89 -7.51
CA SER A 152 -14.32 5.71 -6.59
C SER A 152 -15.59 5.42 -7.40
N VAL A 153 -16.09 4.19 -7.31
CA VAL A 153 -17.41 3.78 -7.81
C VAL A 153 -18.12 3.09 -6.65
N ASN A 154 -19.34 3.53 -6.32
CA ASN A 154 -20.18 2.89 -5.31
C ASN A 154 -20.60 1.51 -5.82
N ILE A 155 -20.10 0.42 -5.22
CA ILE A 155 -20.51 -0.95 -5.55
C ILE A 155 -20.86 -1.70 -4.27
N GLU A 156 -22.00 -2.38 -4.30
CA GLU A 156 -22.53 -3.19 -3.20
C GLU A 156 -21.80 -4.55 -3.14
N TYR A 157 -21.43 -4.97 -1.93
CA TYR A 157 -21.02 -6.34 -1.58
C TYR A 157 -22.07 -6.88 -0.62
N GLU A 158 -22.79 -7.97 -0.89
CA GLU A 158 -23.70 -8.65 0.08
C GLU A 158 -24.31 -7.74 1.19
N GLY A 159 -24.91 -6.60 0.83
CA GLY A 159 -25.53 -5.65 1.78
C GLY A 159 -24.62 -4.65 2.52
N LYS A 160 -23.33 -4.51 2.18
CA LYS A 160 -22.43 -3.44 2.65
C LYS A 160 -21.70 -2.76 1.48
N VAL A 161 -21.67 -1.43 1.50
CA VAL A 161 -21.06 -0.58 0.46
C VAL A 161 -19.63 -0.24 0.90
N ASP A 162 -18.61 -0.62 0.13
CA ASP A 162 -17.26 -0.07 0.25
C ASP A 162 -16.78 0.46 -1.11
N GLY A 163 -17.15 1.70 -1.40
CA GLY A 163 -16.91 2.36 -2.70
C GLY A 163 -15.48 2.86 -2.94
N LYS A 164 -14.48 2.41 -2.15
CA LYS A 164 -13.13 3.01 -2.12
C LYS A 164 -12.01 2.18 -2.76
N ASN A 165 -12.25 0.93 -3.17
CA ASN A 165 -11.17 0.05 -3.63
C ASN A 165 -11.42 -0.59 -5.00
N VAL A 166 -12.17 0.07 -5.90
CA VAL A 166 -12.48 -0.46 -7.23
C VAL A 166 -11.65 0.26 -8.29
N PHE A 167 -11.04 -0.50 -9.20
CA PHE A 167 -10.06 0.01 -10.16
C PHE A 167 -10.41 -0.42 -11.57
N ASP A 168 -10.15 0.46 -12.53
CA ASP A 168 -10.12 0.06 -13.94
C ASP A 168 -8.98 -0.96 -14.12
N PHE A 169 -9.30 -2.11 -14.70
CA PHE A 169 -8.34 -3.17 -15.00
C PHE A 169 -7.15 -2.68 -15.83
N LYS A 170 -7.38 -1.76 -16.78
CA LYS A 170 -6.31 -1.22 -17.64
C LYS A 170 -5.33 -0.34 -16.87
N ALA A 171 -5.74 0.19 -15.72
CA ALA A 171 -4.90 1.01 -14.85
C ALA A 171 -4.07 0.19 -13.85
N LEU A 172 -4.29 -1.13 -13.77
CA LEU A 172 -3.50 -2.01 -12.91
C LEU A 172 -2.14 -2.33 -13.53
N ASP A 173 -1.15 -2.69 -12.71
CA ASP A 173 0.16 -3.13 -13.20
C ASP A 173 0.03 -4.34 -14.14
N LYS A 174 0.94 -4.44 -15.13
CA LYS A 174 0.92 -5.54 -16.11
C LYS A 174 0.94 -6.91 -15.46
N ASP A 175 1.71 -7.06 -14.38
CA ASP A 175 1.79 -8.31 -13.63
C ASP A 175 0.44 -8.65 -12.97
N VAL A 176 -0.31 -7.66 -12.48
CA VAL A 176 -1.65 -7.88 -11.91
C VAL A 176 -2.65 -8.22 -13.02
N GLN A 177 -2.58 -7.53 -14.15
CA GLN A 177 -3.42 -7.83 -15.32
C GLN A 177 -3.20 -9.26 -15.82
N GLU A 178 -1.94 -9.71 -15.87
CA GLU A 178 -1.58 -11.09 -16.21
C GLU A 178 -2.24 -12.10 -15.26
N LEU A 179 -2.13 -11.86 -13.95
CA LEU A 179 -2.72 -12.74 -12.94
C LEU A 179 -4.25 -12.80 -13.05
N ILE A 180 -4.89 -11.67 -13.32
CA ILE A 180 -6.35 -11.59 -13.52
C ILE A 180 -6.77 -12.35 -14.77
N ASN A 181 -6.07 -12.14 -15.89
CA ASN A 181 -6.34 -12.86 -17.13
C ASN A 181 -6.18 -14.38 -16.94
N ALA A 182 -5.19 -14.82 -16.17
CA ALA A 182 -5.03 -16.23 -15.83
C ALA A 182 -6.25 -16.79 -15.07
N ALA A 183 -6.83 -16.02 -14.14
CA ALA A 183 -8.06 -16.41 -13.45
C ALA A 183 -9.30 -16.41 -14.38
N VAL A 184 -9.39 -15.46 -15.32
CA VAL A 184 -10.43 -15.41 -16.36
C VAL A 184 -10.43 -16.71 -17.17
N GLU A 185 -9.25 -17.15 -17.64
CA GLU A 185 -9.12 -18.40 -18.39
C GLU A 185 -9.40 -19.62 -17.53
N ALA A 186 -8.97 -19.61 -16.26
CA ALA A 186 -9.24 -20.71 -15.34
C ALA A 186 -10.74 -20.94 -15.14
N ARG A 187 -11.53 -19.87 -14.98
CA ARG A 187 -12.98 -19.94 -14.78
C ARG A 187 -13.69 -20.69 -15.91
N LYS A 188 -13.22 -20.57 -17.16
CA LYS A 188 -13.82 -21.26 -18.32
C LYS A 188 -13.77 -22.78 -18.21
N ARG A 189 -12.94 -23.32 -17.31
CA ARG A 189 -12.74 -24.75 -17.07
C ARG A 189 -13.51 -25.28 -15.86
N ALA A 190 -14.35 -24.46 -15.22
CA ALA A 190 -15.12 -24.85 -14.05
C ALA A 190 -16.04 -26.04 -14.35
N TYR A 191 -16.08 -27.02 -13.44
CA TYR A 191 -16.99 -28.16 -13.51
C TYR A 191 -18.17 -27.90 -12.56
N ILE A 192 -19.28 -27.44 -13.12
CA ILE A 192 -20.39 -26.82 -12.37
C ILE A 192 -21.79 -27.28 -12.82
N PRO A 193 -22.07 -28.59 -12.91
CA PRO A 193 -23.35 -29.08 -13.42
C PRO A 193 -24.54 -28.83 -12.48
N TYR A 194 -24.31 -28.43 -11.22
CA TYR A 194 -25.39 -28.25 -10.23
C TYR A 194 -25.75 -26.78 -10.04
N SER A 195 -24.79 -25.90 -9.73
CA SER A 195 -25.11 -24.49 -9.47
C SER A 195 -25.07 -23.60 -10.71
N GLY A 196 -24.31 -23.99 -11.74
CA GLY A 196 -24.03 -23.11 -12.87
C GLY A 196 -23.18 -21.88 -12.50
N PHE A 197 -22.61 -21.81 -11.29
CA PHE A 197 -21.84 -20.66 -10.79
C PHE A 197 -20.34 -20.87 -11.00
N ALA A 198 -19.82 -20.40 -12.14
CA ALA A 198 -18.42 -20.57 -12.51
C ALA A 198 -17.52 -19.56 -11.77
N VAL A 199 -16.51 -20.07 -11.09
CA VAL A 199 -15.48 -19.28 -10.41
C VAL A 199 -14.10 -19.72 -10.89
N GLY A 200 -13.25 -18.74 -11.20
CA GLY A 200 -11.82 -18.93 -11.45
C GLY A 200 -11.00 -18.22 -10.39
N SER A 201 -9.80 -18.74 -10.14
CA SER A 201 -8.82 -18.14 -9.25
C SER A 201 -7.41 -18.31 -9.80
N ALA A 202 -6.54 -17.37 -9.43
CA ALA A 202 -5.12 -17.45 -9.69
C ALA A 202 -4.34 -16.98 -8.45
N LEU A 203 -3.25 -17.66 -8.14
CA LEU A 203 -2.32 -17.33 -7.07
C LEU A 203 -0.95 -17.05 -7.68
N ARG A 204 -0.29 -15.98 -7.22
CA ARG A 204 1.12 -15.73 -7.54
C ARG A 204 1.98 -16.21 -6.38
N SER A 205 2.94 -17.09 -6.67
CA SER A 205 3.95 -17.51 -5.70
C SER A 205 4.93 -16.37 -5.42
N LYS A 206 5.71 -16.51 -4.35
CA LYS A 206 6.84 -15.60 -4.06
C LYS A 206 7.94 -15.62 -5.12
N THR A 207 8.06 -16.72 -5.85
CA THR A 207 9.01 -16.90 -6.96
C THR A 207 8.47 -16.38 -8.30
N GLY A 208 7.21 -15.94 -8.35
CA GLY A 208 6.60 -15.25 -9.49
C GLY A 208 5.67 -16.12 -10.35
N GLU A 209 5.71 -17.45 -10.20
CA GLU A 209 4.84 -18.36 -10.95
C GLU A 209 3.36 -18.19 -10.60
N ILE A 210 2.51 -18.44 -11.61
CA ILE A 210 1.05 -18.34 -11.51
C ILE A 210 0.42 -19.72 -11.46
N PHE A 211 -0.34 -19.99 -10.40
CA PHE A 211 -1.12 -21.21 -10.22
C PHE A 211 -2.60 -20.89 -10.35
N THR A 212 -3.29 -21.60 -11.25
CA THR A 212 -4.69 -21.35 -11.56
C THR A 212 -5.59 -22.47 -11.06
N GLY A 213 -6.84 -22.11 -10.75
CA GLY A 213 -7.87 -23.05 -10.28
C GLY A 213 -9.27 -22.60 -10.68
N CYS A 214 -10.20 -23.54 -10.68
CA CYS A 214 -11.63 -23.29 -10.87
C CYS A 214 -12.42 -24.15 -9.88
N ASN A 215 -13.68 -23.79 -9.64
CA ASN A 215 -14.52 -24.62 -8.79
C ASN A 215 -14.92 -25.91 -9.50
N ILE A 216 -14.97 -26.99 -8.72
CA ILE A 216 -15.32 -28.33 -9.16
C ILE A 216 -16.41 -28.82 -8.20
N GLU A 217 -17.60 -29.02 -8.74
CA GLU A 217 -18.74 -29.51 -7.99
C GLU A 217 -18.82 -31.03 -8.00
N ASN A 218 -19.50 -31.56 -7.01
CA ASN A 218 -19.74 -32.98 -6.87
C ASN A 218 -21.19 -33.22 -6.42
N ALA A 219 -21.78 -34.34 -6.85
CA ALA A 219 -23.13 -34.75 -6.46
C ALA A 219 -23.29 -34.85 -4.94
N ALA A 220 -22.25 -35.36 -4.26
CA ALA A 220 -22.08 -35.16 -2.84
C ALA A 220 -21.47 -33.77 -2.68
N PHE A 221 -22.23 -32.78 -2.22
CA PHE A 221 -21.75 -31.40 -2.17
C PHE A 221 -20.50 -31.21 -1.29
N ALA A 222 -20.34 -32.03 -0.25
CA ALA A 222 -19.23 -31.92 0.71
C ALA A 222 -17.82 -31.97 0.07
N PRO A 223 -17.51 -32.89 -0.87
CA PRO A 223 -16.24 -32.90 -1.59
C PRO A 223 -16.08 -31.81 -2.67
N SER A 224 -17.06 -30.92 -2.87
CA SER A 224 -16.89 -29.81 -3.81
C SER A 224 -15.75 -28.88 -3.35
N ILE A 225 -14.98 -28.38 -4.32
CA ILE A 225 -13.83 -27.53 -4.06
C ILE A 225 -13.97 -26.20 -4.79
N CYS A 226 -13.68 -25.12 -4.08
CA CYS A 226 -13.72 -23.75 -4.62
C CYS A 226 -12.46 -23.46 -5.43
N ALA A 227 -12.53 -22.49 -6.33
CA ALA A 227 -11.45 -22.15 -7.25
C ALA A 227 -10.11 -21.84 -6.56
N GLU A 228 -10.15 -21.12 -5.44
CA GLU A 228 -8.97 -20.71 -4.69
C GLU A 228 -8.25 -21.91 -4.07
N ARG A 229 -9.02 -22.85 -3.48
CA ARG A 229 -8.47 -24.10 -2.93
C ARG A 229 -7.93 -25.01 -4.03
N THR A 230 -8.55 -25.02 -5.21
CA THR A 230 -8.00 -25.72 -6.38
C THR A 230 -6.65 -25.13 -6.80
N ALA A 231 -6.55 -23.80 -6.92
CA ALA A 231 -5.31 -23.11 -7.28
C ALA A 231 -4.20 -23.35 -6.24
N LEU A 232 -4.56 -23.27 -4.95
CA LEU A 232 -3.65 -23.49 -3.83
C LEU A 232 -3.15 -24.94 -3.77
N ALA A 233 -4.06 -25.92 -3.89
CA ALA A 233 -3.68 -27.33 -3.89
C ALA A 233 -2.70 -27.65 -5.03
N LYS A 234 -2.93 -27.08 -6.22
CA LYS A 234 -2.00 -27.18 -7.35
C LYS A 234 -0.63 -26.63 -6.98
N ALA A 235 -0.56 -25.39 -6.53
CA ALA A 235 0.70 -24.74 -6.15
C ALA A 235 1.48 -25.51 -5.09
N VAL A 236 0.80 -25.94 -4.02
CA VAL A 236 1.40 -26.69 -2.91
C VAL A 236 1.89 -28.06 -3.37
N SER A 237 1.15 -28.74 -4.26
CA SER A 237 1.57 -30.02 -4.83
C SER A 237 2.81 -29.90 -5.71
N GLU A 238 3.03 -28.73 -6.30
CA GLU A 238 4.21 -28.39 -7.12
C GLU A 238 5.36 -27.78 -6.29
N GLY A 239 5.22 -27.71 -4.96
CA GLY A 239 6.28 -27.28 -4.04
C GLY A 239 6.24 -25.81 -3.63
N HIS A 240 5.27 -25.03 -4.09
CA HIS A 240 5.15 -23.61 -3.76
C HIS A 240 4.24 -23.40 -2.55
N ARG A 241 4.78 -22.79 -1.48
CA ARG A 241 4.09 -22.61 -0.18
C ARG A 241 4.07 -21.17 0.33
N GLU A 242 4.61 -20.23 -0.45
CA GLU A 242 4.59 -18.81 -0.14
C GLU A 242 3.97 -18.04 -1.31
N PHE A 243 3.00 -17.18 -1.02
CA PHE A 243 2.20 -16.48 -2.03
C PHE A 243 2.19 -14.98 -1.79
N THR A 244 2.06 -14.21 -2.87
CA THR A 244 2.11 -12.73 -2.87
C THR A 244 0.81 -12.08 -3.30
N ALA A 245 -0.07 -12.80 -3.99
CA ALA A 245 -1.35 -12.26 -4.46
C ALA A 245 -2.36 -13.37 -4.77
N CYS A 246 -3.65 -13.05 -4.68
CA CYS A 246 -4.75 -13.93 -5.07
C CYS A 246 -5.78 -13.17 -5.93
N VAL A 247 -6.32 -13.82 -6.98
CA VAL A 247 -7.44 -13.32 -7.76
C VAL A 247 -8.63 -14.26 -7.61
N VAL A 248 -9.84 -13.70 -7.57
CA VAL A 248 -11.11 -14.43 -7.71
C VAL A 248 -11.99 -13.75 -8.76
N ILE A 249 -12.52 -14.54 -9.69
CA ILE A 249 -13.47 -14.08 -10.70
C ILE A 249 -14.66 -15.04 -10.78
N ALA A 250 -15.86 -14.51 -10.59
CA ALA A 250 -17.11 -15.27 -10.71
C ALA A 250 -17.85 -14.95 -12.02
N ASN A 251 -18.85 -15.74 -12.38
CA ASN A 251 -19.70 -15.52 -13.55
C ASN A 251 -20.89 -14.57 -13.34
N GLN A 252 -21.10 -14.04 -12.12
CA GLN A 252 -22.13 -13.05 -11.85
C GLN A 252 -21.69 -11.60 -12.15
N GLU A 253 -22.57 -10.79 -12.73
CA GLU A 253 -22.26 -9.40 -13.07
C GLU A 253 -22.65 -8.38 -11.99
N LYS A 254 -23.53 -8.75 -11.06
CA LYS A 254 -24.12 -7.79 -10.13
C LYS A 254 -23.13 -7.37 -9.04
N TYR A 255 -22.55 -8.33 -8.34
CA TYR A 255 -21.65 -8.09 -7.21
C TYR A 255 -20.25 -8.66 -7.46
N TYR A 256 -19.29 -8.29 -6.61
CA TYR A 256 -18.00 -8.98 -6.53
C TYR A 256 -18.14 -10.21 -5.63
N THR A 257 -17.53 -11.32 -6.04
CA THR A 257 -17.52 -12.56 -5.27
C THR A 257 -16.19 -12.67 -4.54
N ALA A 258 -16.21 -12.55 -3.21
CA ALA A 258 -15.05 -12.80 -2.37
C ALA A 258 -14.87 -14.32 -2.13
N PRO A 259 -13.64 -14.77 -1.79
CA PRO A 259 -13.42 -16.14 -1.35
C PRO A 259 -14.35 -16.53 -0.20
N CYS A 260 -14.80 -17.78 -0.15
CA CYS A 260 -15.60 -18.26 0.99
C CYS A 260 -14.74 -18.37 2.26
N GLY A 261 -15.37 -18.49 3.43
CA GLY A 261 -14.66 -18.57 4.72
C GLY A 261 -13.61 -19.68 4.77
N VAL A 262 -13.89 -20.85 4.19
CA VAL A 262 -12.96 -21.99 4.13
C VAL A 262 -11.75 -21.65 3.25
N CYS A 263 -11.96 -21.00 2.11
CA CYS A 263 -10.85 -20.56 1.25
C CYS A 263 -9.98 -19.53 1.95
N ARG A 264 -10.57 -18.53 2.61
CA ARG A 264 -9.82 -17.53 3.38
C ARG A 264 -8.96 -18.19 4.45
N GLN A 265 -9.56 -19.13 5.20
CA GLN A 265 -8.88 -19.87 6.26
C GLN A 265 -7.80 -20.82 5.74
N THR A 266 -7.94 -21.36 4.52
CA THR A 266 -6.91 -22.21 3.93
C THR A 266 -5.77 -21.37 3.37
N LEU A 267 -6.07 -20.26 2.69
CA LEU A 267 -5.06 -19.35 2.13
C LEU A 267 -4.17 -18.74 3.21
N ILE A 268 -4.75 -18.37 4.37
CA ILE A 268 -4.00 -17.66 5.41
C ILE A 268 -2.90 -18.52 6.07
N GLU A 269 -3.01 -19.84 5.96
CA GLU A 269 -1.97 -20.79 6.40
C GLU A 269 -0.66 -20.63 5.62
N PHE A 270 -0.74 -20.15 4.37
CA PHE A 270 0.39 -20.07 3.43
C PHE A 270 0.87 -18.64 3.16
N VAL A 271 0.52 -17.67 4.02
CA VAL A 271 0.99 -16.29 3.91
C VAL A 271 1.61 -15.82 5.23
N ASP A 272 2.79 -15.22 5.14
CA ASP A 272 3.47 -14.65 6.30
C ASP A 272 3.09 -13.20 6.58
N LYS A 273 2.60 -12.51 5.54
CA LYS A 273 2.18 -11.11 5.56
C LYS A 273 0.81 -11.00 4.88
N ASP A 274 0.13 -9.90 5.12
CA ASP A 274 -1.11 -9.63 4.40
C ASP A 274 -0.82 -9.52 2.90
N ILE A 275 -1.69 -10.12 2.08
CA ILE A 275 -1.55 -10.14 0.61
C ILE A 275 -2.81 -9.54 -0.04
N PRO A 276 -2.66 -8.85 -1.19
CA PRO A 276 -3.80 -8.36 -1.94
C PRO A 276 -4.65 -9.50 -2.50
N VAL A 277 -5.97 -9.30 -2.44
CA VAL A 277 -6.98 -10.13 -3.07
C VAL A 277 -7.76 -9.29 -4.08
N TYR A 278 -7.67 -9.66 -5.35
CA TYR A 278 -8.32 -8.99 -6.47
C TYR A 278 -9.62 -9.73 -6.83
N LEU A 279 -10.75 -9.03 -6.73
CA LEU A 279 -12.06 -9.56 -7.04
C LEU A 279 -12.54 -8.92 -8.35
N ALA A 280 -12.84 -9.76 -9.35
CA ALA A 280 -13.29 -9.29 -10.66
C ALA A 280 -14.65 -9.90 -11.05
N LYS A 281 -15.35 -9.14 -11.89
CA LYS A 281 -16.58 -9.57 -12.59
C LYS A 281 -16.21 -10.32 -13.88
N PRO A 282 -17.19 -10.93 -14.58
CA PRO A 282 -16.92 -11.81 -15.72
C PRO A 282 -16.07 -11.22 -16.82
N VAL A 283 -16.32 -9.95 -17.11
CA VAL A 283 -15.46 -9.11 -17.92
C VAL A 283 -14.75 -8.20 -16.91
N PRO A 284 -13.43 -8.32 -16.74
CA PRO A 284 -12.68 -7.57 -15.75
C PRO A 284 -12.48 -6.13 -16.27
N VAL A 285 -13.54 -5.33 -16.34
CA VAL A 285 -13.42 -3.89 -16.58
C VAL A 285 -13.02 -3.20 -15.29
N ASN A 286 -13.68 -3.59 -14.20
CA ASN A 286 -13.45 -3.05 -12.87
C ASN A 286 -13.07 -4.17 -11.90
N VAL A 287 -12.05 -3.92 -11.08
CA VAL A 287 -11.47 -4.88 -10.14
C VAL A 287 -11.54 -4.29 -8.74
N LEU A 288 -12.21 -4.98 -7.82
CA LEU A 288 -12.22 -4.63 -6.41
C LEU A 288 -10.97 -5.21 -5.74
N ILE A 289 -10.21 -4.39 -5.03
CA ILE A 289 -9.00 -4.80 -4.31
C ILE A 289 -9.28 -4.78 -2.81
N THR A 290 -8.95 -5.87 -2.15
CA THR A 290 -8.97 -5.99 -0.69
C THR A 290 -7.73 -6.77 -0.26
N SER A 291 -7.67 -7.19 0.99
CA SER A 291 -6.58 -8.01 1.50
C SER A 291 -7.11 -9.24 2.24
N LEU A 292 -6.27 -10.26 2.34
CA LEU A 292 -6.66 -11.50 2.99
C LEU A 292 -6.97 -11.29 4.48
N PHE A 293 -6.23 -10.42 5.18
CA PHE A 293 -6.48 -10.11 6.59
C PHE A 293 -7.73 -9.23 6.77
N THR A 294 -8.05 -8.37 5.80
CA THR A 294 -9.33 -7.63 5.79
C THR A 294 -10.52 -8.58 5.64
N LEU A 295 -10.38 -9.60 4.80
CA LEU A 295 -11.42 -10.60 4.55
C LEU A 295 -11.57 -11.61 5.69
N LEU A 296 -10.52 -11.88 6.46
CA LEU A 296 -10.53 -12.78 7.60
C LEU A 296 -9.75 -12.17 8.79
N PRO A 297 -10.34 -11.18 9.48
CA PRO A 297 -9.73 -10.61 10.66
C PRO A 297 -9.69 -11.64 11.80
N ALA A 298 -8.66 -11.55 12.65
CA ALA A 298 -8.45 -12.46 13.79
C ALA A 298 -8.48 -13.95 13.40
N ALA A 299 -7.85 -14.29 12.28
CA ALA A 299 -7.81 -15.63 11.74
C ALA A 299 -7.23 -16.66 12.71
N PHE A 300 -7.68 -17.92 12.56
CA PHE A 300 -7.12 -19.06 13.27
C PHE A 300 -5.82 -19.48 12.60
N ILE A 301 -4.66 -19.14 13.17
CA ILE A 301 -3.34 -19.43 12.58
C ILE A 301 -2.52 -20.24 13.60
N PRO A 302 -1.91 -21.39 13.25
CA PRO A 302 -1.10 -22.18 14.17
C PRO A 302 0.01 -21.40 14.89
N LYS A 303 0.56 -20.36 14.24
CA LYS A 303 1.55 -19.45 14.85
C LYS A 303 1.04 -18.74 16.11
N ASN A 304 -0.28 -18.58 16.26
CA ASN A 304 -0.91 -18.01 17.45
C ASN A 304 -1.11 -19.04 18.58
N PHE A 305 -0.87 -20.32 18.30
CA PHE A 305 -1.06 -21.45 19.22
C PHE A 305 0.25 -22.18 19.51
N THR A 306 1.38 -21.48 19.59
CA THR A 306 2.61 -22.10 20.10
C THR A 306 2.31 -22.70 21.48
N PRO A 307 2.32 -24.03 21.62
CA PRO A 307 2.16 -24.64 22.92
C PRO A 307 3.29 -24.11 23.81
N THR A 308 3.00 -23.82 25.07
CA THR A 308 4.06 -23.57 26.04
C THR A 308 5.01 -24.77 25.97
N PRO A 309 6.30 -24.59 25.66
CA PRO A 309 7.19 -25.72 25.42
C PRO A 309 7.18 -26.61 26.65
N THR A 310 6.70 -27.84 26.47
CA THR A 310 6.81 -28.84 27.52
C THR A 310 8.20 -29.47 27.42
N ASN A 311 8.74 -29.95 28.54
CA ASN A 311 10.09 -30.55 28.58
C ASN A 311 10.29 -31.77 27.65
N GLN A 312 9.27 -32.20 26.90
CA GLN A 312 9.31 -33.33 25.97
C GLN A 312 9.57 -32.93 24.49
N ASP A 313 9.49 -31.65 24.13
CA ASP A 313 9.55 -31.21 22.72
C ASP A 313 10.97 -31.11 22.12
N LYS A 314 12.01 -31.60 22.82
CA LYS A 314 13.40 -31.54 22.33
C LYS A 314 13.71 -32.50 21.17
N ASN A 315 12.77 -33.33 20.71
CA ASN A 315 13.05 -34.40 19.74
C ASN A 315 12.14 -34.44 18.50
N LEU A 316 11.32 -33.42 18.24
CA LEU A 316 10.49 -33.40 17.03
C LEU A 316 10.97 -32.32 16.06
N ASN A 317 11.97 -32.67 15.26
CA ASN A 317 12.32 -31.94 14.04
C ASN A 317 11.28 -32.23 12.97
N PHE A 318 10.30 -31.35 12.80
CA PHE A 318 9.51 -31.31 11.56
C PHE A 318 10.34 -30.59 10.49
N LYS A 319 10.72 -31.33 9.45
CA LYS A 319 11.36 -30.84 8.22
C LYS A 319 10.36 -30.12 7.33
#